data_AF-A0A1I6ZXK9-F1
#
_entry.id   AF-A0A1I6ZXK9-F1
#
_cell.length_a   1.000
_cell.length_b   1.000
_cell.length_c   1.000
_cell.angle_alpha   90.00
_cell.angle_beta   90.00
_cell.angle_gamma   90.00
#
_symmetry.space_group_name_H-M   'P 1'
#
loop_
_entity.id
_entity.type
_entity.pdbx_description
1 polymer ?
#
loop_
_entity_poly.entity_id
_entity_poly.type
_entity_poly.pdbx_seq_one_letter_code
_entity_poly.pdbx_strand_id
1 'polypeptide(L)'
;PSGNHAFDQECQADGIEHRLIKPGRPQTNGMVERFNGRISDVLATRRYTSGEDLEQTLKRYTWLYNHHIPQKALHHQSPIAVMKEWQAKRPELFTKRVVNHTGPDT
;
A
#
# COMPACT_ATOMS: atom_id res chain seq x y z
N PRO A 1 7.77 -12.04 -15.75
CA PRO A 1 6.44 -11.98 -16.40
C PRO A 1 6.43 -12.91 -17.62
N SER A 2 5.37 -13.67 -17.82
CA SER A 2 5.25 -14.54 -19.00
C SER A 2 4.71 -13.78 -20.22
N GLY A 3 4.15 -12.58 -20.02
CA GLY A 3 3.52 -11.77 -21.07
C GLY A 3 2.10 -12.24 -21.44
N ASN A 4 1.74 -13.46 -21.02
CA ASN A 4 0.45 -14.08 -21.35
C ASN A 4 -0.59 -13.90 -20.24
N HIS A 5 -0.17 -13.57 -19.03
CA HIS A 5 -1.08 -13.34 -17.92
C HIS A 5 -1.84 -12.02 -18.13
N ALA A 6 -3.13 -11.96 -17.80
CA ALA A 6 -3.94 -10.75 -18.00
C ALA A 6 -3.31 -9.50 -17.35
N PHE A 7 -2.71 -9.65 -16.17
CA PHE A 7 -1.96 -8.56 -15.52
C PHE A 7 -0.70 -8.13 -16.29
N ASP A 8 0.02 -9.07 -16.93
CA ASP A 8 1.19 -8.74 -17.73
C ASP A 8 0.80 -7.94 -18.98
N GLN A 9 -0.34 -8.28 -19.59
CA GLN A 9 -0.89 -7.58 -20.75
C GLN A 9 -1.32 -6.16 -20.38
N GLU A 10 -1.99 -5.99 -19.24
CA GLU A 10 -2.41 -4.66 -18.75
C GLU A 10 -1.20 -3.78 -18.43
N CYS A 11 -0.21 -4.33 -17.71
CA CYS A 11 1.05 -3.61 -17.47
C CYS A 11 1.73 -3.19 -18.77
N GLN A 12 1.73 -4.06 -19.79
CA GLN A 12 2.30 -3.72 -21.09
C GLN A 12 1.51 -2.61 -21.81
N ALA A 13 0.18 -2.66 -21.77
CA ALA A 13 -0.69 -1.64 -22.36
C ALA A 13 -0.46 -0.26 -21.73
N ASP A 14 -0.24 -0.22 -20.41
CA ASP A 14 0.03 1.01 -19.65
C ASP A 14 1.51 1.42 -19.63
N GLY A 15 2.40 0.68 -20.29
CA GLY A 15 3.85 0.95 -20.27
C GLY A 15 4.51 0.75 -18.90
N ILE A 16 3.91 -0.06 -18.03
CA ILE A 16 4.40 -0.41 -16.70
C ILE A 16 5.35 -1.61 -16.80
N GLU A 17 6.58 -1.44 -16.32
CA GLU A 17 7.53 -2.53 -16.22
C GLU A 17 7.16 -3.49 -15.08
N HIS A 18 6.66 -4.68 -15.43
CA HIS A 18 6.37 -5.73 -14.46
C HIS A 18 7.63 -6.51 -14.08
N ARG A 19 8.06 -6.44 -12.81
CA ARG A 19 9.21 -7.19 -12.28
C ARG A 19 8.76 -8.27 -11.30
N LEU A 20 9.17 -9.52 -11.56
CA LEU A 20 8.94 -10.64 -10.63
C LEU A 20 10.15 -10.90 -9.74
N ILE A 21 9.89 -11.31 -8.50
CA ILE A 21 10.94 -11.82 -7.61
C ILE A 21 11.42 -13.20 -8.05
N LYS A 22 12.65 -13.55 -7.67
CA LYS A 22 13.18 -14.90 -7.92
C LYS A 22 12.46 -15.92 -7.02
N PRO A 23 12.11 -17.11 -7.54
CA PRO A 23 11.57 -18.19 -6.71
C PRO A 23 12.45 -18.49 -5.50
N GLY A 24 11.84 -18.73 -4.35
CA GLY A 24 12.55 -19.05 -3.10
C GLY A 24 13.33 -17.88 -2.47
N ARG A 25 13.09 -16.63 -2.89
CA ARG A 25 13.77 -15.44 -2.33
C ARG A 25 12.81 -14.38 -1.75
N PRO A 26 12.03 -14.73 -0.71
CA PRO A 26 11.05 -13.81 -0.11
C PRO A 26 11.68 -12.53 0.46
N GLN A 27 12.97 -12.56 0.80
CA GLN A 27 13.70 -11.39 1.33
C GLN A 27 13.72 -10.22 0.34
N THR A 28 13.63 -10.50 -0.96
CA THR A 28 13.55 -9.46 -2.01
C THR A 28 12.22 -8.70 -2.01
N ASN A 29 11.22 -9.23 -1.30
CA ASN A 29 9.90 -8.63 -1.13
C ASN A 29 9.66 -8.12 0.31
N GLY A 30 10.73 -7.97 1.12
CA GLY A 30 10.61 -7.79 2.57
C GLY A 30 9.78 -6.59 3.04
N MET A 31 9.65 -5.54 2.21
CA MET A 31 8.83 -4.37 2.55
C MET A 31 7.33 -4.70 2.58
N VAL A 32 6.83 -5.40 1.57
CA VAL A 32 5.40 -5.80 1.55
C VAL A 32 5.14 -6.91 2.55
N GLU A 33 6.08 -7.84 2.75
CA GLU A 33 5.95 -8.88 3.78
C GLU A 33 5.85 -8.25 5.18
N ARG A 34 6.66 -7.23 5.49
CA ARG A 34 6.55 -6.49 6.75
C ARG A 34 5.22 -5.76 6.88
N PHE A 35 4.71 -5.17 5.80
CA PHE A 35 3.39 -4.53 5.80
C PHE A 35 2.28 -5.56 6.08
N ASN A 36 2.31 -6.70 5.38
CA ASN A 36 1.36 -7.79 5.53
C ASN A 36 1.42 -8.42 6.92
N GLY A 37 2.61 -8.56 7.51
CA GLY A 37 2.78 -9.02 8.88
C GLY A 37 2.11 -8.10 9.89
N ARG A 38 2.33 -6.78 9.79
CA ARG A 38 1.71 -5.80 10.70
C ARG A 38 0.19 -5.81 10.65
N ILE A 39 -0.40 -5.87 9.46
CA ILE A 39 -1.86 -5.94 9.35
C ILE A 39 -2.37 -7.30 9.85
N SER A 40 -1.66 -8.39 9.59
CA SER A 40 -2.00 -9.72 10.13
C SER A 40 -2.02 -9.72 11.66
N ASP A 41 -1.04 -9.08 12.31
CA ASP A 41 -1.01 -8.93 13.77
C ASP A 41 -2.23 -8.17 14.29
N VAL A 42 -2.60 -7.06 13.63
CA VAL A 42 -3.81 -6.29 13.96
C VAL A 42 -5.06 -7.15 13.78
N LEU A 43 -5.15 -7.89 12.68
CA LEU A 43 -6.31 -8.73 12.39
C LEU A 43 -6.47 -9.85 13.43
N ALA A 44 -5.36 -10.36 13.98
CA ALA A 44 -5.36 -11.40 15.01
C ALA A 44 -5.87 -10.92 16.39
N THR A 45 -5.96 -9.60 16.62
CA THR A 45 -6.38 -9.06 17.93
C THR A 45 -7.87 -9.19 18.24
N ARG A 46 -8.71 -9.45 17.24
CA ARG A 46 -10.18 -9.53 17.40
C ARG A 46 -10.78 -10.59 16.50
N ARG A 47 -11.99 -11.04 16.87
CA ARG A 47 -12.84 -11.83 15.96
C ARG A 47 -13.73 -10.89 15.14
N TYR A 48 -14.05 -11.33 13.93
CA TYR A 48 -14.94 -10.62 13.01
C TYR A 48 -16.28 -11.34 12.95
N THR A 49 -17.34 -10.56 12.94
CA THR A 49 -18.72 -11.08 12.92
C THR A 49 -19.24 -11.29 11.50
N SER A 50 -18.66 -10.60 10.52
CA SER A 50 -19.01 -10.70 9.10
C SER A 50 -17.81 -10.32 8.21
N GLY A 51 -17.94 -10.57 6.90
CA GLY A 51 -16.97 -10.08 5.92
C GLY A 51 -16.93 -8.55 5.82
N GLU A 52 -18.06 -7.89 6.05
CA GLU A 52 -18.15 -6.42 6.08
C GLU A 52 -17.37 -5.84 7.27
N ASP A 53 -17.47 -6.45 8.46
CA ASP A 53 -16.71 -6.05 9.65
C ASP A 53 -15.18 -6.16 9.42
N LEU A 54 -14.75 -7.22 8.71
CA LEU A 54 -13.37 -7.37 8.28
C LEU A 54 -12.97 -6.28 7.27
N GLU A 55 -13.80 -6.04 6.26
CA GLU A 55 -13.55 -5.02 5.23
C GLU A 55 -13.41 -3.62 5.85
N GLN A 56 -14.31 -3.24 6.77
CA GLN A 56 -14.24 -1.95 7.45
C GLN A 56 -12.98 -1.83 8.31
N THR A 57 -12.57 -2.92 8.96
CA THR A 57 -11.32 -2.95 9.71
C THR A 57 -10.10 -2.77 8.80
N LEU A 58 -10.08 -3.42 7.63
CA LEU A 58 -9.02 -3.26 6.62
C LEU A 58 -8.96 -1.83 6.06
N LYS A 59 -10.11 -1.22 5.75
CA LYS A 59 -10.21 0.17 5.29
C LYS A 59 -9.68 1.13 6.35
N ARG A 60 -10.10 0.94 7.61
CA ARG A 60 -9.63 1.75 8.74
C ARG A 60 -8.14 1.62 8.96
N TYR A 61 -7.58 0.41 8.90
CA TYR A 61 -6.15 0.20 9.02
C TYR A 61 -5.38 0.88 7.88
N THR A 62 -5.84 0.73 6.63
CA THR A 62 -5.22 1.40 5.47
C THR A 62 -5.18 2.91 5.65
N TRP A 63 -6.28 3.51 6.12
CA TRP A 63 -6.33 4.93 6.42
C TRP A 63 -5.35 5.33 7.54
N LEU A 64 -5.38 4.63 8.67
CA LEU A 64 -4.46 4.88 9.79
C LEU A 64 -2.99 4.79 9.35
N TYR A 65 -2.64 3.73 8.61
CA TYR A 65 -1.30 3.50 8.14
C TYR A 65 -0.80 4.63 7.23
N ASN A 66 -1.62 5.06 6.26
CA ASN A 66 -1.23 6.06 5.29
C ASN A 66 -1.20 7.49 5.85
N HIS A 67 -2.12 7.81 6.78
CA HIS A 67 -2.27 9.17 7.29
C HIS A 67 -1.52 9.42 8.60
N HIS A 68 -1.49 8.43 9.50
CA HIS A 68 -1.11 8.66 10.89
C HIS A 68 0.11 7.86 11.37
N ILE A 69 0.38 6.66 10.83
CA ILE A 69 1.50 5.83 11.31
C ILE A 69 2.81 6.26 10.63
N PRO A 70 3.77 6.85 11.36
CA PRO A 70 5.03 7.27 10.78
C PRO A 70 5.94 6.07 10.49
N GLN A 71 6.61 6.07 9.34
CA GLN A 71 7.48 4.97 8.93
C GLN A 71 8.94 5.34 9.14
N LYS A 72 9.70 4.48 9.81
CA LYS A 72 11.16 4.67 10.01
C LYS A 72 11.91 4.81 8.68
N ALA A 73 11.50 4.06 7.65
CA ALA A 73 12.08 4.15 6.31
C ALA A 73 11.80 5.49 5.60
N LEU A 74 10.81 6.23 6.10
CA LEU A 74 10.39 7.54 5.59
C LEU A 74 10.77 8.65 6.58
N HIS A 75 11.91 8.53 7.26
CA HIS A 75 12.38 9.51 8.25
C HIS A 75 11.35 9.87 9.33
N HIS A 76 10.56 8.89 9.77
CA HIS A 76 9.48 9.08 10.75
C HIS A 76 8.36 10.01 10.26
N GLN A 77 8.09 10.04 8.96
CA GLN A 77 6.91 10.67 8.36
C GLN A 77 5.87 9.60 7.97
N SER A 78 4.59 9.99 7.93
CA SER A 78 3.54 9.12 7.37
C SER A 78 3.62 9.10 5.84
N PRO A 79 3.17 8.02 5.17
CA PRO A 79 3.21 7.91 3.71
C PRO A 79 2.61 9.13 2.98
N ILE A 80 1.45 9.62 3.43
CA ILE A 80 0.80 10.78 2.80
C ILE A 80 1.60 12.07 2.98
N ALA A 81 2.27 12.27 4.11
CA ALA A 81 3.13 13.43 4.32
C ALA A 81 4.27 13.46 3.29
N VAL A 82 4.93 12.31 3.08
CA VAL A 82 5.99 12.17 2.08
C VAL A 82 5.46 12.36 0.67
N MET A 83 4.30 11.77 0.34
CA MET A 83 3.70 11.93 -0.99
C MET A 83 3.37 13.39 -1.31
N LYS A 84 2.89 14.17 -0.34
CA LYS A 84 2.66 15.62 -0.52
C LYS A 84 3.94 16.40 -0.73
N GLU A 85 4.98 16.07 0.05
CA GLU A 85 6.30 16.68 -0.11
C GLU A 85 6.88 16.38 -1.50
N TRP A 86 6.75 15.14 -1.97
CA TRP A 86 7.19 14.74 -3.31
C TRP A 86 6.36 15.41 -4.41
N GLN A 87 5.06 15.58 -4.22
CA GLN A 87 4.23 16.30 -5.19
C GLN A 87 4.65 17.77 -5.33
N ALA A 88 5.10 18.40 -4.25
CA ALA A 88 5.64 19.77 -4.31
C ALA A 88 7.03 19.82 -4.98
N LYS A 89 7.90 18.83 -4.70
CA LYS A 89 9.28 18.79 -5.20
C LYS A 89 9.41 18.28 -6.63
N ARG A 90 8.54 17.35 -7.02
CA ARG A 90 8.55 16.61 -8.30
C ARG A 90 7.13 16.43 -8.83
N PRO A 91 6.44 17.53 -9.21
CA PRO A 91 5.05 17.47 -9.68
C PRO A 91 4.87 16.62 -10.94
N GLU A 92 5.90 16.49 -11.77
CA GLU A 92 5.89 15.71 -13.01
C GLU A 92 5.64 14.21 -12.79
N LEU A 93 5.91 13.70 -11.58
CA LEU A 93 5.65 12.30 -11.23
C LEU A 93 4.20 12.02 -10.86
N PHE A 94 3.35 13.04 -10.76
CA PHE A 94 1.99 12.92 -10.24
C PHE A 94 0.95 13.33 -11.28
N THR A 95 0.18 12.35 -11.75
CA THR A 95 -1.01 12.60 -12.59
C THR A 95 -2.21 13.07 -11.76
N LYS A 96 -2.22 12.80 -10.44
CA LYS A 96 -3.32 13.13 -9.51
C LYS A 96 -2.83 13.85 -8.27
N ARG A 97 -3.68 14.70 -7.69
CA ARG A 97 -3.40 15.39 -6.42
C ARG A 97 -3.37 14.42 -5.25
N VAL A 98 -2.38 14.56 -4.38
CA VAL A 98 -2.27 13.78 -3.14
C VAL A 98 -3.16 14.43 -2.09
N VAL A 99 -4.34 13.86 -1.89
CA VAL A 99 -5.33 14.37 -0.94
C VAL A 99 -5.25 13.63 0.39
N ASN A 100 -5.63 14.31 1.47
CA ASN A 100 -5.99 13.58 2.69
C ASN A 100 -7.35 12.93 2.45
N HIS A 101 -7.46 11.62 2.61
CA HIS A 101 -8.77 10.99 2.68
C HIS A 101 -9.39 11.31 4.04
N THR A 102 -10.67 11.66 4.03
CA THR A 102 -11.48 11.67 5.25
C THR A 102 -11.39 10.30 5.89
N GLY A 103 -11.39 10.27 7.23
CA GLY A 103 -11.43 9.01 7.97
C GLY A 103 -12.64 8.17 7.56
N PRO A 104 -12.60 6.84 7.74
CA PRO A 104 -13.79 6.02 7.56
C PRO A 104 -14.90 6.56 8.47
N ASP A 105 -16.10 6.72 7.92
CA ASP A 105 -17.29 7.04 8.71
C ASP A 105 -17.50 5.92 9.74
N THR A 106 -17.67 6.30 11.01
CA THR A 106 -17.85 5.38 12.14
C THR A 106 -19.09 4.53 12.02
#